data_AF-A0A6U3TQ87-F1
#
_entry.id   AF-A0A6U3TQ87-F1
#
_cell.length_a   1.000
_cell.length_b   1.000
_cell.length_c   1.000
_cell.angle_alpha   90.00
_cell.angle_beta   90.00
_cell.angle_gamma   90.00
#
_symmetry.space_group_name_H-M   'P 1'
#
loop_
_entity.id
_entity.type
_entity.pdbx_description
1 polymer ?
#
loop_
_entity_poly.entity_id
_entity_poly.type
_entity_poly.pdbx_seq_one_letter_code
_entity_poly.pdbx_strand_id
1 'polypeptide(L)'
;MGRRVIEEESDEESVFSAEESEDEERPSPRRSASRSGGADGGALSPIASHTPMEILAGGIAGASVGTSVAAMIIQPVNIVFAAGALSSVIGPYAYWQQRRLTDVIALQETHKALSEQVDRLGKENQRLHETVVELSDTVDRLEDVEQALDVITQTQGQSIAAFEDQVKDNKEILAKMQSNLKANVLQNLLQVVIRSDKDENMTIEEHEIGDLINRIKRINGVEVHEDKLRERITKSGGSLQCVMDIIRNLMSDECPECDQIFTIKD
;
A
#
# COMPACT_ATOMS: atom_id res chain seq x y z
N MET A 1 -1.36 -54.25 39.47
CA MET A 1 -0.63 -53.46 38.45
C MET A 1 -1.64 -52.59 37.74
N GLY A 2 -1.77 -51.34 38.19
CA GLY A 2 -2.75 -50.38 37.68
C GLY A 2 -2.24 -49.69 36.42
N ARG A 3 -3.06 -49.68 35.37
CA ARG A 3 -2.92 -48.80 34.22
C ARG A 3 -3.81 -47.59 34.46
N ARG A 4 -3.20 -46.43 34.67
CA ARG A 4 -3.87 -45.14 34.54
C ARG A 4 -4.15 -44.94 33.04
N VAL A 5 -5.42 -44.79 32.72
CA VAL A 5 -5.89 -44.21 31.47
C VAL A 5 -5.81 -42.70 31.67
N ILE A 6 -5.05 -42.02 30.82
CA ILE A 6 -5.01 -40.57 30.71
C ILE A 6 -5.92 -40.28 29.51
N GLU A 7 -7.14 -39.83 29.79
CA GLU A 7 -7.99 -39.13 28.82
C GLU A 7 -7.65 -37.65 28.98
N GLU A 8 -6.83 -37.14 28.06
CA GLU A 8 -6.77 -35.72 27.73
C GLU A 8 -7.46 -35.59 26.37
N GLU A 9 -8.71 -35.15 26.37
CA GLU A 9 -9.39 -34.74 25.15
C GLU A 9 -10.11 -33.43 25.42
N SER A 10 -9.80 -32.46 24.57
CA SER A 10 -10.66 -31.38 24.08
C SER A 10 -11.27 -30.43 25.10
N ASP A 11 -10.76 -29.19 25.14
CA ASP A 11 -11.58 -27.96 25.25
C ASP A 11 -10.68 -26.75 24.94
N GLU A 12 -10.32 -26.56 23.66
CA GLU A 12 -9.90 -25.25 23.15
C GLU A 12 -10.97 -24.77 22.15
N GLU A 13 -12.10 -24.31 22.69
CA GLU A 13 -13.07 -23.53 21.93
C GLU A 13 -12.43 -22.20 21.50
N SER A 14 -12.05 -22.16 20.23
CA SER A 14 -11.75 -20.94 19.50
C SER A 14 -13.00 -20.08 19.37
N VAL A 15 -13.18 -19.13 20.28
CA VAL A 15 -14.09 -17.99 20.10
C VAL A 15 -13.25 -16.76 19.77
N PHE A 16 -12.75 -16.74 18.53
CA PHE A 16 -12.19 -15.53 17.93
C PHE A 16 -13.37 -14.73 17.37
N SER A 17 -13.90 -13.83 18.20
CA SER A 17 -14.95 -12.89 17.83
C SER A 17 -14.42 -11.95 16.74
N ALA A 18 -14.89 -12.21 15.52
CA ALA A 18 -14.78 -11.32 14.40
C ALA A 18 -15.82 -10.18 14.54
N GLU A 19 -15.38 -8.99 14.13
CA GLU A 19 -16.22 -7.94 13.53
C GLU A 19 -17.19 -7.19 14.44
N GLU A 20 -16.65 -6.17 15.11
CA GLU A 20 -17.40 -4.92 15.29
C GLU A 20 -16.53 -3.77 14.78
N SER A 21 -16.74 -3.46 13.50
CA SER A 21 -16.20 -2.30 12.80
C SER A 21 -16.96 -1.06 13.28
N GLU A 22 -16.41 -0.35 14.27
CA GLU A 22 -16.87 0.98 14.63
C GLU A 22 -16.27 2.01 13.67
N ASP A 23 -17.18 2.78 13.07
CA ASP A 23 -17.00 3.83 12.08
C ASP A 23 -15.84 4.80 12.41
N GLU A 24 -14.74 4.64 11.68
CA GLU A 24 -13.69 5.64 11.58
C GLU A 24 -14.18 6.78 10.67
N GLU A 25 -14.70 7.83 11.31
CA GLU A 25 -15.02 9.12 10.70
C GLU A 25 -13.81 9.63 9.90
N ARG A 26 -13.82 9.37 8.60
CA ARG A 26 -12.86 9.96 7.66
C ARG A 26 -13.03 11.48 7.65
N PRO A 27 -12.03 12.28 8.07
CA PRO A 27 -12.04 13.70 7.79
C PRO A 27 -11.97 13.89 6.27
N SER A 28 -13.00 14.52 5.72
CA SER A 28 -13.05 14.90 4.31
C SER A 28 -11.79 15.66 3.92
N PRO A 29 -11.14 15.35 2.78
CA PRO A 29 -10.03 16.17 2.29
C PRO A 29 -10.60 17.54 1.95
N ARG A 30 -10.36 18.53 2.83
CA ARG A 30 -10.60 19.93 2.54
C ARG A 30 -9.75 20.27 1.32
N ARG A 31 -10.44 20.37 0.18
CA ARG A 31 -9.98 20.99 -1.06
C ARG A 31 -9.05 22.16 -0.72
N SER A 32 -7.77 21.93 -0.98
CA SER A 32 -6.75 22.96 -1.12
C SER A 32 -7.17 23.85 -2.28
N ALA A 33 -7.94 24.90 -1.95
CA ALA A 33 -8.12 26.03 -2.83
C ALA A 33 -6.76 26.71 -2.98
N SER A 34 -6.07 26.36 -4.07
CA SER A 34 -4.94 27.09 -4.62
C SER A 34 -5.41 28.51 -4.95
N ARG A 35 -5.30 29.39 -3.94
CA ARG A 35 -5.53 30.82 -4.12
C ARG A 35 -4.31 31.40 -4.82
N SER A 36 -4.38 31.37 -6.15
CA SER A 36 -3.43 31.99 -7.04
C SER A 36 -3.35 33.49 -6.79
N GLY A 37 -2.12 34.02 -6.83
CA GLY A 37 -1.81 35.26 -7.52
C GLY A 37 -2.55 36.51 -7.04
N GLY A 38 -1.92 37.22 -6.11
CA GLY A 38 -2.28 38.59 -5.77
C GLY A 38 -1.11 39.26 -5.07
N ALA A 39 0.03 39.30 -5.75
CA ALA A 39 1.11 40.23 -5.41
C ALA A 39 0.61 41.65 -5.71
N ASP A 40 -0.26 42.17 -4.85
CA ASP A 40 -0.48 43.60 -4.72
C ASP A 40 0.79 44.17 -4.10
N GLY A 41 1.76 44.44 -4.99
CA GLY A 41 2.77 45.45 -4.76
C GLY A 41 2.06 46.79 -4.64
N GLY A 42 1.41 47.02 -3.50
CA GLY A 42 0.96 48.33 -3.08
C GLY A 42 2.20 49.20 -3.00
N ALA A 43 2.45 49.94 -4.07
CA ALA A 43 3.40 51.04 -4.08
C ALA A 43 3.09 51.88 -2.85
N LEU A 44 4.06 51.93 -1.93
CA LEU A 44 4.01 52.76 -0.73
C LEU A 44 3.59 54.15 -1.19
N SER A 45 2.36 54.53 -0.86
CA SER A 45 1.87 55.86 -1.16
C SER A 45 2.85 56.85 -0.53
N PRO A 46 3.28 57.88 -1.27
CA PRO A 46 4.19 58.86 -0.73
C PRO A 46 3.53 59.45 0.50
N ILE A 47 4.13 59.20 1.66
CA ILE A 47 3.72 59.79 2.95
C ILE A 47 3.61 61.28 2.69
N ALA A 48 2.38 61.80 2.79
CA ALA A 48 2.08 63.20 2.52
C ALA A 48 3.06 64.05 3.34
N SER A 49 4.02 64.67 2.65
CA SER A 49 5.26 65.17 3.24
C SER A 49 5.07 66.41 4.12
N HIS A 50 3.83 66.82 4.35
CA HIS A 50 3.48 67.91 5.23
C HIS A 50 2.25 67.52 6.04
N THR A 51 2.47 67.32 7.33
CA THR A 51 1.36 67.16 8.27
C THR A 51 0.52 68.44 8.25
N PRO A 52 -0.82 68.37 8.35
CA PRO A 52 -1.68 69.55 8.35
C PRO A 52 -1.29 70.56 9.44
N MET A 53 -0.63 70.08 10.50
CA MET A 53 -0.05 70.90 11.57
C MET A 53 1.17 71.71 11.13
N GLU A 54 2.02 71.21 10.22
CA GLU A 54 3.14 71.99 9.64
C GLU A 54 2.63 73.12 8.74
N ILE A 55 1.59 72.87 7.96
CA ILE A 55 0.97 73.89 7.10
C ILE A 55 0.33 74.99 7.96
N LEU A 56 -0.36 74.60 9.03
CA LEU A 56 -0.94 75.54 10.00
C LEU A 56 0.13 76.35 10.73
N ALA A 57 1.19 75.70 11.21
CA ALA A 57 2.29 76.37 11.88
C ALA A 57 3.05 77.31 10.94
N GLY A 58 3.32 76.89 9.70
CA GLY A 58 3.92 77.72 8.66
C GLY A 58 3.03 78.91 8.28
N GLY A 59 1.71 78.70 8.21
CA GLY A 59 0.74 79.76 7.97
C GLY A 59 0.68 80.80 9.10
N ILE A 60 0.66 80.34 10.36
CA ILE A 60 0.67 81.22 11.54
C ILE A 60 2.00 81.98 11.64
N ALA A 61 3.13 81.33 11.36
CA ALA A 61 4.44 81.97 11.34
C ALA A 61 4.56 83.00 10.21
N GLY A 62 4.06 82.70 9.01
CA GLY A 62 4.02 83.65 7.90
C GLY A 62 3.12 84.86 8.21
N ALA A 63 1.95 84.62 8.80
CA ALA A 63 1.04 85.67 9.22
C ALA A 63 1.62 86.53 10.34
N SER A 64 2.32 85.95 11.32
CA SER A 64 2.93 86.70 12.42
C SER A 64 4.08 87.58 11.95
N VAL A 65 4.97 87.07 11.10
CA VAL A 65 6.06 87.87 10.51
C VAL A 65 5.49 88.97 9.62
N GLY A 66 4.49 88.66 8.79
CA GLY A 66 3.82 89.66 7.95
C GLY A 66 3.15 90.77 8.78
N THR A 67 2.49 90.40 9.87
CA THR A 67 1.84 91.37 10.78
C THR A 67 2.87 92.21 11.53
N SER A 68 3.99 91.62 11.97
CA SER A 68 5.08 92.36 12.62
C SER A 68 5.74 93.38 11.69
N VAL A 69 5.98 93.04 10.42
CA VAL A 69 6.52 93.97 9.43
C VAL A 69 5.52 95.10 9.14
N ALA A 70 4.23 94.80 9.01
CA ALA A 70 3.19 95.81 8.82
C ALA A 70 3.09 96.76 10.03
N ALA A 71 3.19 96.25 11.26
CA ALA A 71 3.17 97.05 12.48
C ALA A 71 4.40 97.98 12.60
N MET A 72 5.58 97.54 12.16
CA MET A 72 6.80 98.37 12.13
C MET A 72 6.68 99.58 11.20
N ILE A 73 5.93 99.46 10.10
CA ILE A 73 5.70 100.56 9.15
C ILE A 73 4.76 101.62 9.76
N ILE A 74 3.80 101.20 10.58
CA ILE A 74 2.76 102.07 11.12
C ILE A 74 3.21 102.79 12.40
N GLN A 75 4.00 102.14 13.27
CA GLN A 75 4.49 102.74 14.52
C GLN A 75 5.93 102.32 14.87
N PRO A 76 6.94 103.20 14.68
CA PRO A 76 8.33 102.88 14.96
C PRO A 76 8.66 103.04 16.45
N VAL A 77 8.23 102.08 17.28
CA VAL A 77 8.54 102.03 18.71
C VAL A 77 9.62 100.97 18.97
N ASN A 78 10.71 101.33 19.67
CA ASN A 78 11.87 100.46 19.89
C ASN A 78 11.54 99.09 20.50
N ILE A 79 10.46 98.99 21.29
CA ILE A 79 10.00 97.74 21.91
C ILE A 79 9.52 96.73 20.85
N VAL A 80 8.94 97.20 19.74
CA VAL A 80 8.42 96.34 18.66
C VAL A 80 9.57 95.66 17.90
N PHE A 81 10.71 96.34 17.75
CA PHE A 81 11.91 95.75 17.15
C PHE A 81 12.49 94.61 17.99
N ALA A 82 12.53 94.77 19.32
CA ALA A 82 13.01 93.73 20.22
C ALA A 82 12.07 92.49 20.21
N ALA A 83 10.76 92.72 20.23
CA ALA A 83 9.77 91.62 20.17
C ALA A 83 9.77 90.90 18.80
N GLY A 84 9.93 91.65 17.70
CA GLY A 84 10.05 91.09 16.35
C GLY A 84 11.32 90.23 16.17
N ALA A 85 12.45 90.69 16.71
CA ALA A 85 13.69 89.93 16.64
C ALA A 85 13.63 88.59 17.41
N LEU A 86 13.04 88.59 18.61
CA LEU A 86 12.87 87.36 19.41
C LEU A 86 11.92 86.35 18.76
N SER A 87 10.78 86.82 18.23
CA SER A 87 9.82 85.96 17.53
C SER A 87 10.40 85.35 16.24
N SER A 88 11.27 86.09 15.53
CA SER A 88 11.96 85.59 14.34
C SER A 88 12.93 84.43 14.61
N VAL A 89 13.43 84.26 15.84
CA VAL A 89 14.31 83.13 16.22
C VAL A 89 13.51 81.95 16.76
N ILE A 90 12.43 82.22 17.50
CA ILE A 90 11.58 81.18 18.09
C ILE A 90 10.84 80.40 16.99
N GLY A 91 10.38 81.06 15.92
CA GLY A 91 9.67 80.41 14.81
C GLY A 91 10.48 79.26 14.16
N PRO A 92 11.70 79.52 13.66
CA PRO A 92 12.56 78.47 13.11
C PRO A 92 12.94 77.38 14.11
N TYR A 93 13.15 77.73 15.39
CA TYR A 93 13.49 76.75 16.43
C TYR A 93 12.32 75.80 16.72
N ALA A 94 11.10 76.33 16.84
CA ALA A 94 9.89 75.53 17.01
C ALA A 94 9.63 74.62 15.81
N TYR A 95 9.83 75.13 14.59
CA TYR A 95 9.74 74.33 13.36
C TYR A 95 10.75 73.16 13.36
N TRP A 96 12.00 73.43 13.75
CA TRP A 96 13.03 72.38 13.84
C TRP A 96 12.73 71.33 14.91
N GLN A 97 12.22 71.75 16.08
CA GLN A 97 11.79 70.82 17.13
C GLN A 97 10.61 69.96 16.70
N GLN A 98 9.62 70.54 16.03
CA GLN A 98 8.45 69.81 15.54
C GLN A 98 8.86 68.74 14.53
N ARG A 99 9.80 69.04 13.62
CA ARG A 99 10.32 68.08 12.65
C ARG A 99 11.03 66.89 13.32
N ARG A 100 11.81 67.13 14.38
CA ARG A 100 12.43 66.05 15.17
C ARG A 100 11.39 65.16 15.86
N LEU A 101 10.30 65.73 16.38
CA LEU A 101 9.23 64.93 16.98
C LEU A 101 8.53 64.06 15.93
N THR A 102 8.28 64.61 14.74
CA THR A 102 7.69 63.85 13.63
C THR A 102 8.60 62.69 13.17
N ASP A 103 9.90 62.92 13.04
CA ASP A 103 10.85 61.85 12.67
C ASP A 103 10.88 60.72 13.72
N VAL A 104 10.81 61.06 15.02
CA VAL A 104 10.76 60.06 16.09
C VAL A 104 9.46 59.27 16.07
N ILE A 105 8.31 59.92 15.84
CA ILE A 105 7.01 59.23 15.71
C ILE A 105 7.03 58.29 14.50
N ALA A 106 7.56 58.75 13.36
CA ALA A 106 7.68 57.92 12.16
C ALA A 106 8.60 56.72 12.41
N LEU A 107 9.73 56.90 13.09
CA LEU A 107 10.62 55.78 13.47
C LEU A 107 9.92 54.79 14.40
N GLN A 108 9.13 55.28 15.37
CA GLN A 108 8.37 54.40 16.27
C GLN A 108 7.32 53.59 15.52
N GLU A 109 6.62 54.19 14.56
CA GLU A 109 5.67 53.48 13.69
C GLU A 109 6.38 52.43 12.83
N THR A 110 7.53 52.77 12.22
CA THR A 110 8.31 51.78 11.44
C THR A 110 8.84 50.65 12.31
N HIS A 111 9.27 50.93 13.54
CA HIS A 111 9.72 49.90 14.48
C HIS A 111 8.57 48.99 14.89
N LYS A 112 7.37 49.55 15.12
CA LYS A 112 6.18 48.75 15.41
C LYS A 112 5.81 47.85 14.22
N ALA A 113 5.79 48.40 13.01
CA ALA A 113 5.51 47.62 11.80
C ALA A 113 6.56 46.51 11.56
N LEU A 114 7.84 46.80 11.81
CA LEU A 114 8.91 45.81 11.71
C LEU A 114 8.75 44.73 12.78
N SER A 115 8.43 45.11 14.01
CA SER A 115 8.16 44.15 15.10
C SER A 115 6.97 43.25 14.78
N GLU A 116 5.90 43.78 14.17
CA GLU A 116 4.76 43.00 13.72
C GLU A 116 5.13 42.03 12.59
N GLN A 117 6.00 42.46 11.66
CA GLN A 117 6.52 41.58 10.60
C GLN A 117 7.41 40.46 11.15
N VAL A 118 8.27 40.76 12.12
CA VAL A 118 9.13 39.77 12.78
C VAL A 118 8.28 38.77 13.56
N ASP A 119 7.26 39.22 14.30
CA ASP A 119 6.33 38.33 15.01
C ASP A 119 5.57 37.42 14.02
N ARG A 120 5.12 37.98 12.89
CA ARG A 120 4.48 37.19 11.83
C ARG A 120 5.43 36.16 11.23
N LEU A 121 6.67 36.54 10.89
CA LEU A 121 7.68 35.61 10.38
C LEU A 121 8.03 34.54 11.41
N GLY A 122 8.07 34.88 12.70
CA GLY A 122 8.27 33.94 13.79
C GLY A 122 7.17 32.88 13.81
N LYS A 123 5.91 33.29 13.69
CA LYS A 123 4.75 32.38 13.60
C LYS A 123 4.79 31.51 12.33
N GLU A 124 5.16 32.08 11.20
CA GLU A 124 5.30 31.32 9.94
C GLU A 124 6.43 30.29 10.04
N ASN A 125 7.55 30.63 10.67
CA ASN A 125 8.68 29.72 10.88
C ASN A 125 8.32 28.60 11.87
N GLN A 126 7.61 28.92 12.96
CA GLN A 126 7.09 27.91 13.89
C GLN A 126 6.15 26.93 13.19
N ARG A 127 5.20 27.42 12.38
CA ARG A 127 4.30 26.57 11.62
C ARG A 127 5.03 25.68 10.62
N LEU A 128 6.05 26.22 9.94
CA LEU A 128 6.87 25.44 9.03
C LEU A 128 7.63 24.34 9.77
N HIS A 129 8.17 24.65 10.95
CA HIS A 129 8.84 23.67 11.80
C HIS A 129 7.89 22.54 12.23
N GLU A 130 6.67 22.87 12.66
CA GLU A 130 5.63 21.87 12.97
C GLU A 130 5.31 20.98 11.75
N THR A 131 5.27 21.57 10.54
CA THR A 131 5.05 20.80 9.31
C THR A 131 6.23 19.85 9.01
N VAL A 132 7.47 20.27 9.28
CA VAL A 132 8.65 19.41 9.12
C VAL A 132 8.62 18.24 10.09
N VAL A 133 8.17 18.45 11.33
CA VAL A 133 8.00 17.38 12.32
C VAL A 133 6.94 16.37 11.84
N GLU A 134 5.78 16.84 11.37
CA GLU A 134 4.73 15.96 10.84
C GLU A 134 5.19 15.15 9.61
N LEU A 135 5.98 15.77 8.73
CA LEU A 135 6.61 15.08 7.60
C LEU A 135 7.61 14.02 8.07
N SER A 136 8.39 14.30 9.12
CA SER A 136 9.31 13.32 9.71
C SER A 136 8.55 12.13 10.27
N ASP A 137 7.48 12.36 11.04
CA ASP A 137 6.62 11.29 11.57
C ASP A 137 6.00 10.44 10.44
N THR A 138 5.68 11.09 9.32
CA THR A 138 5.15 10.39 8.13
C THR A 138 6.22 9.53 7.46
N VAL A 139 7.48 9.99 7.41
CA VAL A 139 8.61 9.21 6.88
C VAL A 139 8.88 8.00 7.77
N ASP A 140 8.89 8.17 9.09
CA ASP A 140 9.09 7.06 10.04
C ASP A 140 8.01 5.97 9.86
N ARG A 141 6.74 6.39 9.68
CA ARG A 141 5.65 5.44 9.38
C ARG A 141 5.83 4.72 8.04
N LEU A 142 6.40 5.37 7.03
CA LEU A 142 6.68 4.72 5.75
C LEU A 142 7.82 3.71 5.86
N GLU A 143 8.83 4.00 6.68
CA GLU A 143 9.91 3.05 7.01
C GLU A 143 9.36 1.80 7.71
N ASP A 144 8.45 1.97 8.69
CA ASP A 144 7.77 0.84 9.34
C ASP A 144 6.98 -0.03 8.34
N VAL A 145 6.30 0.61 7.37
CA VAL A 145 5.56 -0.10 6.31
C VAL A 145 6.50 -0.82 5.35
N GLU A 146 7.65 -0.23 5.01
CA GLU A 146 8.68 -0.89 4.19
C GLU A 146 9.23 -2.13 4.90
N GLN A 147 9.54 -2.03 6.20
CA GLN A 147 10.00 -3.16 6.98
C GLN A 147 8.94 -4.27 7.09
N ALA A 148 7.67 -3.90 7.28
CA ALA A 148 6.57 -4.86 7.27
C ALA A 148 6.44 -5.58 5.91
N LEU A 149 6.58 -4.85 4.81
CA LEU A 149 6.57 -5.42 3.46
C LEU A 149 7.75 -6.37 3.19
N ASP A 150 8.93 -6.06 3.71
CA ASP A 150 10.11 -6.94 3.59
C ASP A 150 9.89 -8.27 4.33
N VAL A 151 9.37 -8.20 5.57
CA VAL A 151 9.01 -9.40 6.34
C VAL A 151 7.94 -10.23 5.63
N ILE A 152 6.90 -9.59 5.08
CA ILE A 152 5.86 -10.29 4.31
C ILE A 152 6.45 -10.96 3.07
N THR A 153 7.32 -10.27 2.34
CA THR A 153 7.95 -10.80 1.13
C THR A 153 8.84 -12.00 1.45
N GLN A 154 9.60 -11.93 2.55
CA GLN A 154 10.42 -13.04 3.04
C GLN A 154 9.56 -14.25 3.45
N THR A 155 8.43 -14.00 4.12
CA THR A 155 7.51 -15.06 4.58
C THR A 155 6.74 -15.69 3.41
N GLN A 156 6.29 -14.89 2.44
CA GLN A 156 5.59 -15.38 1.24
C GLN A 156 6.55 -16.13 0.30
N GLY A 157 7.80 -15.67 0.15
CA GLY A 157 8.81 -16.37 -0.63
C GLY A 157 9.12 -17.78 -0.09
N GLN A 158 9.18 -17.92 1.24
CA GLN A 158 9.32 -19.24 1.87
C GLN A 158 8.05 -20.10 1.72
N SER A 159 6.88 -19.48 1.73
CA SER A 159 5.60 -20.18 1.57
C SER A 159 5.41 -20.75 0.15
N ILE A 160 5.93 -20.07 -0.88
CA ILE A 160 5.88 -20.56 -2.27
C ILE A 160 6.78 -21.79 -2.45
N ALA A 161 8.00 -21.76 -1.90
CA ALA A 161 8.90 -22.91 -1.95
C ALA A 161 8.31 -24.12 -1.20
N ALA A 162 7.76 -23.90 -0.01
CA ALA A 162 7.07 -24.95 0.75
C ALA A 162 5.84 -25.51 0.01
N PHE A 163 5.10 -24.66 -0.70
CA PHE A 163 3.97 -25.10 -1.52
C PHE A 163 4.41 -25.90 -2.75
N GLU A 164 5.49 -25.49 -3.43
CA GLU A 164 6.07 -26.25 -4.54
C GLU A 164 6.50 -27.66 -4.09
N ASP A 165 7.18 -27.75 -2.95
CA ASP A 165 7.57 -29.02 -2.34
C ASP A 165 6.33 -29.86 -2.00
N GLN A 166 5.29 -29.27 -1.41
CA GLN A 166 4.05 -29.99 -1.09
C GLN A 166 3.32 -30.51 -2.34
N VAL A 167 3.32 -29.75 -3.45
CA VAL A 167 2.74 -30.21 -4.73
C VAL A 167 3.55 -31.34 -5.32
N LYS A 168 4.88 -31.28 -5.21
CA LYS A 168 5.78 -32.35 -5.68
C LYS A 168 5.57 -33.64 -4.87
N ASP A 169 5.47 -33.54 -3.55
CA ASP A 169 5.18 -34.67 -2.66
C ASP A 169 3.80 -35.28 -2.97
N ASN A 170 2.78 -34.44 -3.17
CA ASN A 170 1.45 -34.91 -3.57
C ASN A 170 1.48 -35.64 -4.92
N LYS A 171 2.23 -35.14 -5.90
CA LYS A 171 2.42 -35.85 -7.18
C LYS A 171 3.09 -37.21 -6.99
N GLU A 172 4.10 -37.29 -6.12
CA GLU A 172 4.76 -38.56 -5.81
C GLU A 172 3.83 -39.54 -5.10
N ILE A 173 3.00 -39.07 -4.16
CA ILE A 173 1.99 -39.88 -3.48
C ILE A 173 0.97 -40.40 -4.48
N LEU A 174 0.45 -39.56 -5.39
CA LEU A 174 -0.48 -39.98 -6.43
C LEU A 174 0.13 -41.03 -7.35
N ALA A 175 1.39 -40.87 -7.76
CA ALA A 175 2.10 -41.87 -8.56
C ALA A 175 2.24 -43.21 -7.81
N LYS A 176 2.56 -43.17 -6.51
CA LYS A 176 2.63 -44.37 -5.65
C LYS A 176 1.25 -45.03 -5.49
N MET A 177 0.19 -44.25 -5.31
CA MET A 177 -1.18 -44.76 -5.21
C MET A 177 -1.62 -45.42 -6.52
N GLN A 178 -1.35 -44.79 -7.66
CA GLN A 178 -1.65 -45.33 -8.97
C GLN A 178 -0.88 -46.64 -9.23
N SER A 179 0.40 -46.69 -8.85
CA SER A 179 1.21 -47.91 -8.90
C SER A 179 0.64 -49.03 -8.02
N ASN A 180 0.20 -48.71 -6.80
CA ASN A 180 -0.46 -49.67 -5.91
C ASN A 180 -1.81 -50.16 -6.47
N LEU A 181 -2.59 -49.28 -7.10
CA LEU A 181 -3.84 -49.66 -7.78
C LEU A 181 -3.55 -50.62 -8.95
N LYS A 182 -2.58 -50.27 -9.80
CA LYS A 182 -2.11 -51.12 -10.91
C LYS A 182 -1.66 -52.49 -10.40
N ALA A 183 -0.87 -52.55 -9.33
CA ALA A 183 -0.40 -53.80 -8.74
C ALA A 183 -1.54 -54.66 -8.18
N ASN A 184 -2.52 -54.07 -7.50
CA ASN A 184 -3.70 -54.78 -7.01
C ASN A 184 -4.57 -55.34 -8.15
N VAL A 185 -4.78 -54.54 -9.19
CA VAL A 185 -5.47 -54.98 -10.42
C VAL A 185 -4.73 -56.13 -11.08
N LEU A 186 -3.40 -55.99 -11.24
CA LEU A 186 -2.53 -57.00 -11.82
C LEU A 186 -2.63 -58.33 -11.08
N GLN A 187 -2.55 -58.29 -9.74
CA GLN A 187 -2.67 -59.48 -8.90
C GLN A 187 -4.03 -60.17 -9.06
N ASN A 188 -5.11 -59.39 -9.09
CA ASN A 188 -6.46 -59.91 -9.29
C ASN A 188 -6.63 -60.56 -10.68
N LEU A 189 -6.10 -59.92 -11.73
CA LEU A 189 -6.09 -60.46 -13.09
C LEU A 189 -5.33 -61.79 -13.14
N LEU A 190 -4.13 -61.83 -12.57
CA LEU A 190 -3.27 -63.01 -12.55
C LEU A 190 -3.95 -64.18 -11.83
N GLN A 191 -4.62 -63.90 -10.71
CA GLN A 191 -5.40 -64.91 -9.98
C GLN A 191 -6.59 -65.44 -10.79
N VAL A 192 -7.28 -64.58 -11.55
CA VAL A 192 -8.39 -64.99 -12.42
C VAL A 192 -7.89 -65.87 -13.57
N VAL A 193 -6.76 -65.52 -14.18
CA VAL A 193 -6.17 -66.32 -15.25
C VAL A 193 -5.73 -67.69 -14.74
N ILE A 194 -5.01 -67.76 -13.63
CA ILE A 194 -4.57 -69.03 -13.02
C ILE A 194 -5.76 -69.92 -12.63
N ARG A 195 -6.85 -69.33 -12.11
CA ARG A 195 -8.08 -70.09 -11.78
C ARG A 195 -8.92 -70.49 -12.99
N SER A 196 -8.61 -69.97 -14.17
CA SER A 196 -9.34 -70.31 -15.40
C SER A 196 -8.72 -71.50 -16.12
N ASP A 197 -7.42 -71.75 -15.92
CA ASP A 197 -6.77 -73.01 -16.27
C ASP A 197 -7.25 -74.12 -15.31
N LYS A 198 -8.12 -75.01 -15.79
CA LYS A 198 -8.71 -76.10 -14.99
C LYS A 198 -7.96 -77.42 -15.13
N ASP A 199 -7.25 -77.61 -16.23
CA ASP A 199 -6.61 -78.86 -16.60
C ASP A 199 -5.08 -78.79 -16.49
N GLU A 200 -4.55 -77.67 -15.98
CA GLU A 200 -3.12 -77.44 -15.71
C GLU A 200 -2.25 -77.57 -16.96
N ASN A 201 -2.85 -77.42 -18.14
CA ASN A 201 -2.17 -77.57 -19.42
C ASN A 201 -1.46 -76.27 -19.85
N MET A 202 -1.64 -75.18 -19.09
CA MET A 202 -1.06 -73.84 -19.32
C MET A 202 -1.47 -73.23 -20.68
N THR A 203 -2.59 -73.67 -21.26
CA THR A 203 -3.15 -73.20 -22.53
C THR A 203 -4.66 -72.95 -22.41
N ILE A 204 -5.11 -71.77 -22.81
CA ILE A 204 -6.51 -71.37 -22.75
C ILE A 204 -7.19 -71.69 -24.07
N GLU A 205 -8.16 -72.60 -24.04
CA GLU A 205 -8.90 -73.00 -25.24
C GLU A 205 -9.96 -71.96 -25.64
N GLU A 206 -10.35 -71.94 -26.91
CA GLU A 206 -11.35 -70.99 -27.47
C GLU A 206 -12.66 -70.94 -26.67
N HIS A 207 -13.08 -72.08 -26.10
CA HIS A 207 -14.30 -72.18 -25.30
C HIS A 207 -14.15 -71.60 -23.88
N GLU A 208 -12.92 -71.52 -23.35
CA GLU A 208 -12.59 -70.97 -22.03
C GLU A 208 -12.32 -69.46 -22.07
N ILE A 209 -11.96 -68.92 -23.24
CA ILE A 209 -11.73 -67.48 -23.44
C ILE A 209 -12.96 -66.67 -23.02
N GLY A 210 -14.17 -67.14 -23.35
CA GLY A 210 -15.41 -66.45 -22.97
C GLY A 210 -15.63 -66.39 -21.45
N ASP A 211 -15.34 -67.48 -20.75
CA ASP A 211 -15.42 -67.55 -19.29
C ASP A 211 -14.37 -66.66 -18.62
N LEU A 212 -13.14 -66.65 -19.16
CA LEU A 212 -12.06 -65.80 -18.70
C LEU A 212 -12.43 -64.31 -18.84
N ILE A 213 -12.90 -63.90 -20.02
CA ILE A 213 -13.31 -62.51 -20.28
C ILE A 213 -14.42 -62.08 -19.31
N ASN A 214 -15.43 -62.93 -19.11
CA ASN A 214 -16.52 -62.64 -18.17
C ASN A 214 -16.05 -62.51 -16.72
N ARG A 215 -15.02 -63.27 -16.30
CA ARG A 215 -14.42 -63.15 -14.97
C ARG A 215 -13.58 -61.88 -14.83
N ILE A 216 -12.82 -61.52 -15.86
CA ILE A 216 -12.03 -60.29 -15.85
C ILE A 216 -12.94 -59.07 -15.77
N LYS A 217 -14.05 -59.05 -16.52
CA LYS A 217 -15.06 -57.97 -16.45
C LYS A 217 -15.68 -57.74 -15.08
N ARG A 218 -15.61 -58.74 -14.18
CA ARG A 218 -16.10 -58.61 -12.80
C ARG A 218 -15.08 -58.01 -11.84
N ILE A 219 -13.84 -57.79 -12.27
CA ILE A 219 -12.82 -57.12 -11.47
C ILE A 219 -13.13 -55.62 -11.46
N ASN A 220 -13.31 -55.05 -10.27
CA ASN A 220 -13.56 -53.63 -10.12
C ASN A 220 -12.35 -52.80 -10.62
N GLY A 221 -12.62 -51.76 -11.40
CA GLY A 221 -11.59 -50.79 -11.85
C GLY A 221 -10.90 -51.13 -13.17
N VAL A 222 -11.34 -52.14 -13.92
CA VAL A 222 -10.76 -52.50 -15.22
C VAL A 222 -11.85 -52.60 -16.30
N GLU A 223 -11.67 -51.86 -17.39
CA GLU A 223 -12.40 -52.06 -18.63
C GLU A 223 -11.57 -52.90 -19.59
N VAL A 224 -12.21 -53.89 -20.22
CA VAL A 224 -11.57 -54.83 -21.14
C VAL A 224 -12.17 -54.67 -22.52
N HIS A 225 -11.32 -54.48 -23.52
CA HIS A 225 -11.70 -54.60 -24.92
C HIS A 225 -11.72 -56.08 -25.32
N GLU A 226 -12.88 -56.71 -25.23
CA GLU A 226 -13.06 -58.15 -25.46
C GLU A 226 -12.54 -58.61 -26.82
N ASP A 227 -12.82 -57.85 -27.87
CA ASP A 227 -12.46 -58.21 -29.24
C ASP A 227 -10.94 -58.25 -29.42
N LYS A 228 -10.24 -57.24 -28.88
CA LYS A 228 -8.77 -57.14 -28.95
C LYS A 228 -8.10 -58.20 -28.09
N LEU A 229 -8.64 -58.46 -26.88
CA LEU A 229 -8.13 -59.48 -25.99
C LEU A 229 -8.27 -60.86 -26.63
N ARG A 230 -9.44 -61.17 -27.18
CA ARG A 230 -9.72 -62.43 -27.86
C ARG A 230 -8.82 -62.63 -29.08
N GLU A 231 -8.71 -61.63 -29.95
CA GLU A 231 -7.85 -61.69 -31.13
C GLU A 231 -6.38 -61.96 -30.75
N ARG A 232 -5.86 -61.27 -29.73
CA ARG A 232 -4.49 -61.47 -29.24
C ARG A 232 -4.30 -62.86 -28.64
N ILE A 233 -5.25 -63.39 -27.88
CA ILE A 233 -5.14 -64.74 -27.30
C ILE A 233 -5.14 -65.80 -28.41
N THR A 234 -6.07 -65.71 -29.37
CA THR A 234 -6.17 -66.67 -30.49
C THR A 234 -4.94 -66.61 -31.39
N LYS A 235 -4.41 -65.42 -31.67
CA LYS A 235 -3.20 -65.23 -32.49
C LYS A 235 -1.94 -65.77 -31.81
N SER A 236 -1.91 -65.78 -30.47
CA SER A 236 -0.79 -66.26 -29.66
C SER A 236 -0.86 -67.77 -29.36
N GLY A 237 -1.86 -68.48 -29.90
CA GLY A 237 -2.06 -69.91 -29.66
C GLY A 237 -2.53 -70.24 -28.23
N GLY A 238 -3.14 -69.29 -27.52
CA GLY A 238 -3.75 -69.53 -26.21
C GLY A 238 -2.77 -69.77 -25.05
N SER A 239 -1.46 -69.66 -25.24
CA SER A 239 -0.49 -69.90 -24.17
C SER A 239 -0.69 -68.92 -23.00
N LEU A 240 -0.72 -69.46 -21.77
CA LEU A 240 -0.77 -68.68 -20.53
C LEU A 240 0.33 -67.61 -20.47
N GLN A 241 1.52 -67.93 -20.99
CA GLN A 241 2.65 -67.02 -21.03
C GLN A 241 2.34 -65.76 -21.85
N CYS A 242 1.64 -65.91 -22.97
CA CYS A 242 1.22 -64.79 -23.81
C CYS A 242 0.15 -63.94 -23.12
N VAL A 243 -0.76 -64.56 -22.36
CA VAL A 243 -1.75 -63.83 -21.53
C VAL A 243 -1.04 -63.01 -20.46
N MET A 244 -0.01 -63.57 -19.82
CA MET A 244 0.80 -62.83 -18.85
C MET A 244 1.55 -61.65 -19.49
N ASP A 245 2.06 -61.81 -20.70
CA ASP A 245 2.73 -60.72 -21.43
C ASP A 245 1.73 -59.62 -21.84
N ILE A 246 0.52 -60.01 -22.23
CA ILE A 246 -0.59 -59.07 -22.51
C ILE A 246 -0.97 -58.29 -21.25
N ILE A 247 -1.04 -58.96 -20.09
CA ILE A 247 -1.33 -58.32 -18.81
C ILE A 247 -0.16 -57.44 -18.35
N ARG A 248 1.09 -57.82 -18.65
CA ARG A 248 2.29 -57.02 -18.33
C ARG A 248 2.30 -55.69 -19.09
N ASN A 249 1.70 -55.62 -20.28
CA ASN A 249 1.54 -54.36 -21.00
C ASN A 249 0.68 -53.33 -20.23
N LEU A 250 -0.19 -53.76 -19.31
CA LEU A 250 -0.98 -52.88 -18.42
C LEU A 250 -0.10 -52.07 -17.46
N MET A 251 1.12 -52.54 -17.18
CA MET A 251 2.11 -51.85 -16.34
C MET A 251 2.96 -50.84 -17.11
N SER A 252 2.91 -50.85 -18.44
CA SER A 252 3.79 -50.06 -19.30
C SER A 252 3.06 -48.82 -19.80
N ASP A 253 3.44 -47.62 -19.34
CA ASP A 253 2.80 -46.35 -19.74
C ASP A 253 3.05 -45.96 -21.21
N GLU A 254 3.87 -46.73 -21.93
CA GLU A 254 4.33 -46.44 -23.31
C GLU A 254 3.60 -47.23 -24.41
N CYS A 255 2.49 -47.92 -24.12
CA CYS A 255 1.73 -48.61 -25.17
C CYS A 255 0.89 -47.61 -26.00
N PRO A 256 1.04 -47.59 -27.35
CA PRO A 256 0.17 -46.80 -28.22
C PRO A 256 -1.31 -47.12 -27.96
N GLU A 257 -2.17 -46.09 -27.90
CA GLU A 257 -3.61 -46.22 -27.58
C GLU A 257 -4.34 -47.28 -28.42
N CYS A 258 -3.87 -47.54 -29.64
CA CYS A 258 -4.43 -48.55 -30.53
C CYS A 258 -4.32 -49.98 -29.98
N ASP A 259 -3.29 -50.26 -29.17
CA ASP A 259 -2.95 -51.59 -28.64
C ASP A 259 -3.30 -51.75 -27.14
N GLN A 260 -3.90 -50.74 -26.51
CA GLN A 260 -4.43 -50.88 -25.15
C GLN A 260 -5.63 -51.84 -25.16
N ILE A 261 -5.47 -52.96 -24.45
CA ILE A 261 -6.48 -54.00 -24.24
C ILE A 261 -7.25 -53.74 -22.94
N PHE A 262 -6.60 -53.07 -21.99
CA PHE A 262 -7.14 -52.76 -20.68
C PHE A 262 -7.05 -51.25 -20.41
N THR A 263 -8.12 -50.69 -19.90
CA THR A 263 -8.19 -49.31 -19.40
C THR A 263 -8.58 -49.35 -17.93
N ILE A 264 -7.82 -48.64 -17.09
CA ILE A 264 -8.14 -48.49 -15.67
C ILE A 264 -9.16 -47.37 -15.54
N LYS A 265 -10.26 -47.64 -14.84
CA LYS A 265 -11.27 -46.62 -14.56
C LYS A 265 -10.92 -45.93 -13.25
N ASP A 266 -10.74 -44.61 -13.29
CA ASP A 266 -10.62 -43.76 -12.10
C ASP A 266 -11.91 -43.74 -11.27
#